data_AF-A0A6N9J029-F1
#
_entry.id   AF-A0A6N9J029-F1
#
_cell.length_a   1.000
_cell.length_b   1.000
_cell.length_c   1.000
_cell.angle_alpha   90.00
_cell.angle_beta   90.00
_cell.angle_gamma   90.00
#
_symmetry.space_group_name_H-M   'P 1'
#
loop_
_entity.id
_entity.type
_entity.pdbx_description
1 polymer ?
#
loop_
_entity_poly.entity_id
_entity_poly.type
_entity_poly.pdbx_seq_one_letter_code
_entity_poly.pdbx_strand_id
1 'polypeptide(L)' 'MSTQTTDFSGSMLFILVLSFLTISYFMGMMIHAALMYEDKRNIRKDSLLGWVLSMVAGTGITGWMFYYGYYMNFLR' A
#
# COMPACT_ATOMS: atom_id res chain seq x y z
N MET A 1 -13.17 9.61 -25.53
CA MET A 1 -13.45 9.38 -24.09
C MET A 1 -13.44 10.73 -23.41
N SER A 2 -14.58 11.19 -22.88
CA SER A 2 -14.56 12.34 -21.99
C SER A 2 -13.89 11.88 -20.69
N THR A 3 -12.71 12.41 -20.41
CA THR A 3 -12.14 12.34 -19.07
C THR A 3 -13.00 13.24 -18.20
N GLN A 4 -14.17 12.75 -17.76
CA GLN A 4 -14.88 13.37 -16.67
C GLN A 4 -13.90 13.38 -15.50
N THR A 5 -13.37 14.57 -15.20
CA THR A 5 -12.76 14.86 -13.91
C THR A 5 -13.81 14.48 -12.89
N THR A 6 -13.66 13.31 -12.30
CA THR A 6 -14.58 12.84 -11.27
C THR A 6 -14.57 13.93 -10.20
N ASP A 7 -15.71 14.58 -9.97
CA ASP A 7 -15.85 15.67 -9.00
C ASP A 7 -15.67 15.10 -7.58
N PHE A 8 -14.43 14.78 -7.23
CA PHE A 8 -14.08 14.28 -5.92
C PHE A 8 -14.14 15.45 -4.94
N SER A 9 -15.12 15.40 -4.05
CA SER A 9 -15.16 16.31 -2.90
C SER A 9 -13.90 16.15 -2.05
N GLY A 10 -13.45 17.23 -1.40
CA GLY A 10 -12.26 17.21 -0.55
C GLY A 10 -12.30 16.13 0.54
N SER A 11 -13.49 15.81 1.05
CA SER A 11 -13.69 14.71 2.01
C SER A 11 -13.46 13.33 1.39
N MET A 12 -13.79 13.13 0.11
CA MET A 12 -13.57 11.86 -0.60
C MET A 12 -12.09 11.63 -0.85
N LEU A 13 -11.34 12.67 -1.26
CA LEU A 13 -9.89 12.59 -1.37
C LEU A 13 -9.24 12.29 -0.02
N PHE A 14 -9.71 12.93 1.05
CA PHE A 14 -9.22 12.65 2.40
C PHE A 14 -9.43 11.19 2.81
N ILE A 15 -10.64 10.64 2.61
CA ILE A 15 -10.94 9.23 2.90
C ILE A 15 -10.11 8.30 2.00
N LEU A 16 -9.89 8.66 0.74
CA LEU A 16 -9.09 7.87 -0.20
C LEU A 16 -7.62 7.79 0.26
N VAL A 17 -7.02 8.91 0.64
CA VAL A 17 -5.66 8.95 1.18
C VAL A 17 -5.57 8.18 2.49
N LEU A 18 -6.53 8.36 3.39
CA LEU A 18 -6.52 7.69 4.70
C LEU A 18 -6.69 6.17 4.57
N SER A 19 -7.58 5.72 3.69
CA SER A 19 -7.75 4.30 3.38
C SER A 19 -6.50 3.71 2.70
N PHE A 20 -5.88 4.45 1.77
CA PHE A 20 -4.63 4.04 1.15
C PHE A 20 -3.51 3.82 2.18
N LEU A 21 -3.33 4.77 3.10
CA LEU A 21 -2.32 4.67 4.16
C LEU A 21 -2.61 3.48 5.10
N THR A 22 -3.88 3.30 5.45
CA THR A 22 -4.32 2.22 6.34
C THR A 22 -4.04 0.85 5.69
N ILE A 23 -4.44 0.66 4.43
CA ILE A 23 -4.21 -0.59 3.70
C ILE A 23 -2.71 -0.85 3.50
N SER A 24 -1.94 0.18 3.12
CA SER A 24 -0.49 0.08 2.97
C SER A 24 0.20 -0.35 4.26
N TYR A 25 -0.23 0.21 5.40
CA TYR A 25 0.30 -0.15 6.72
C TYR A 25 0.00 -1.60 7.08
N PHE A 26 -1.25 -2.06 6.93
CA PHE A 26 -1.59 -3.46 7.19
C PHE A 26 -0.85 -4.42 6.26
N MET A 27 -0.73 -4.08 4.97
CA MET A 27 0.04 -4.87 4.00
C MET A 27 1.52 -4.93 4.39
N GLY A 28 2.11 -3.80 4.77
CA GLY A 28 3.48 -3.73 5.25
C GLY A 28 3.72 -4.55 6.53
N MET A 29 2.79 -4.50 7.48
CA MET A 29 2.84 -5.32 8.70
C MET A 29 2.74 -6.82 8.40
N MET A 30 1.89 -7.23 7.46
CA MET A 30 1.80 -8.64 7.02
C MET A 30 3.11 -9.12 6.40
N ILE A 31 3.70 -8.33 5.50
CA ILE A 31 4.99 -8.65 4.88
C ILE A 31 6.09 -8.70 5.94
N HIS A 32 6.09 -7.76 6.88
CA HIS A 32 7.05 -7.75 7.98
C HIS A 32 6.92 -9.01 8.84
N ALA A 33 5.71 -9.38 9.22
CA ALA A 33 5.45 -10.58 9.99
C ALA A 33 5.87 -11.86 9.24
N ALA A 34 5.60 -11.96 7.94
CA ALA A 34 6.01 -13.08 7.11
C ALA A 34 7.54 -13.18 7.00
N LEU A 35 8.22 -12.07 6.74
CA LEU A 35 9.69 -12.01 6.70
C LEU A 35 10.31 -12.39 8.04
N MET A 36 9.72 -11.96 9.15
CA MET A 36 10.21 -12.30 10.49
C MET A 36 9.95 -13.76 10.87
N TYR A 37 8.91 -14.38 10.29
CA TYR A 37 8.55 -15.77 10.52
C TYR A 37 9.45 -16.73 9.74
N GLU A 38 9.80 -16.41 8.49
CA GLU A 38 10.65 -17.25 7.63
C GLU A 38 12.15 -17.06 7.86
N ASP A 39 12.53 -16.13 8.72
CA ASP A 39 13.93 -15.77 8.90
C ASP A 39 14.75 -16.85 9.63
N LYS A 40 15.43 -17.67 8.82
CA LYS A 40 16.44 -18.64 9.28
C LYS A 40 17.80 -17.99 9.61
N ARG A 41 18.01 -16.71 9.27
CA ARG A 41 19.32 -16.01 9.37
C ARG A 41 19.43 -15.09 10.60
N ASN A 42 18.46 -15.10 11.52
CA ASN A 42 18.50 -14.36 12.79
C ASN A 42 18.68 -12.84 12.59
N ILE A 43 18.05 -12.29 11.56
CA ILE A 43 17.77 -10.87 11.43
C ILE A 43 17.08 -10.45 12.73
N ARG A 44 17.70 -9.50 13.44
CA ARG A 44 17.16 -8.98 14.70
C ARG A 44 15.71 -8.57 14.47
N LYS A 45 14.82 -9.07 15.32
CA LYS A 45 13.40 -8.71 15.35
C LYS A 45 13.16 -7.20 15.51
N ASP A 46 14.18 -6.46 15.90
CA ASP A 46 14.17 -5.01 16.09
C ASP A 46 14.80 -4.26 14.90
N SER A 47 15.02 -4.95 13.78
CA SER A 47 15.67 -4.37 12.59
C SER A 47 14.77 -3.30 11.97
N LEU A 48 15.09 -2.04 12.26
CA LEU A 48 14.43 -0.86 11.69
C LEU A 48 14.49 -0.89 10.15
N LEU A 49 15.58 -1.37 9.57
CA LEU A 49 15.70 -1.55 8.12
C LEU A 49 14.71 -2.59 7.59
N GLY A 50 14.56 -3.72 8.28
CA GLY A 50 13.58 -4.75 7.90
C GLY A 50 12.14 -4.22 7.94
N TRP A 51 11.81 -3.46 8.98
CA TRP A 51 10.51 -2.79 9.10
C TRP A 51 10.27 -1.78 7.99
N VAL A 52 11.24 -0.88 7.72
CA VAL A 52 11.11 0.12 6.64
C VAL A 52 10.95 -0.56 5.27
N LEU A 53 11.74 -1.59 4.97
CA LEU A 53 11.63 -2.35 3.72
C LEU A 53 10.25 -2.99 3.56
N SER A 54 9.69 -3.57 4.63
CA SER A 54 8.34 -4.14 4.60
C SER A 54 7.25 -3.07 4.37
N MET A 55 7.39 -1.90 5.00
CA MET A 55 6.46 -0.78 4.81
C MET A 55 6.50 -0.23 3.37
N VAL A 56 7.70 -0.10 2.80
CA VAL A 56 7.86 0.31 1.40
C VAL A 56 7.25 -0.73 0.46
N ALA A 57 7.48 -2.02 0.70
CA ALA A 57 6.86 -3.10 -0.08
C ALA A 57 5.33 -3.09 0.00
N GLY A 58 4.77 -2.93 1.20
CA GLY A 58 3.32 -2.82 1.40
C GLY A 58 2.71 -1.63 0.66
N THR A 59 3.35 -0.46 0.76
CA THR A 59 2.94 0.76 0.04
C THR A 59 3.02 0.57 -1.48
N GLY A 60 4.06 -0.10 -1.97
CA GLY A 60 4.21 -0.41 -3.40
C GLY A 60 3.09 -1.32 -3.92
N ILE A 61 2.73 -2.37 -3.18
CA ILE A 61 1.64 -3.28 -3.55
C ILE A 61 0.30 -2.54 -3.55
N THR A 62 0.00 -1.78 -2.50
CA THR A 62 -1.25 -1.00 -2.42
C THR A 62 -1.29 0.07 -3.52
N GLY A 63 -0.18 0.74 -3.81
CA GLY A 63 -0.02 1.66 -4.94
C GLY A 63 -0.35 1.00 -6.28
N TRP A 64 0.21 -0.18 -6.52
CA TRP A 64 -0.04 -0.96 -7.73
C TRP A 64 -1.52 -1.37 -7.85
N MET A 65 -2.15 -1.80 -6.76
CA MET A 65 -3.58 -2.17 -6.75
C MET A 65 -4.48 -0.99 -7.09
N PHE A 66 -4.21 0.21 -6.56
CA PHE A 66 -4.96 1.41 -6.87
C PHE A 66 -4.74 1.86 -8.32
N TYR A 67 -3.49 1.82 -8.80
CA TYR A 67 -3.17 2.13 -10.19
C TYR A 67 -3.86 1.17 -11.17
N TYR A 68 -3.80 -0.13 -10.89
CA TYR A 68 -4.48 -1.16 -11.68
C TYR A 68 -6.00 -0.98 -11.64
N GLY A 69 -6.57 -0.70 -10.48
CA GLY A 69 -8.00 -0.41 -10.33
C GLY A 69 -8.43 0.81 -11.13
N TYR A 70 -7.61 1.87 -11.15
CA TYR A 70 -7.86 3.06 -11.97
C TYR A 70 -7.79 2.73 -13.46
N TYR A 71 -6.75 1.99 -13.89
CA TYR A 71 -6.58 1.57 -15.27
C TYR A 71 -7.76 0.75 -15.79
N MET A 72 -8.18 -0.27 -15.03
CA MET A 72 -9.27 -1.17 -15.45
C MET A 72 -10.66 -0.51 -15.46
N ASN A 73 -10.90 0.49 -14.61
CA ASN A 73 -12.22 1.14 -14.50
C ASN A 73 -12.38 2.39 -15.39
N PHE A 74 -11.29 3.10 -15.70
CA PHE A 74 -11.39 4.42 -16.36
C PHE A 74 -10.61 4.54 -17.67
N LEU A 75 -9.62 3.69 -17.93
CA LEU A 75 -8.79 3.70 -19.16
C LEU A 75 -9.17 2.62 -20.18
N ARG A 76 -10.19 1.81 -19.88
CA ARG A 76 -10.79 0.83 -20.80
C ARG A 76 -12.09 1.37 -21.40
#